data_AF-J9DUR8-F1
#
_entry.id   AF-J9DUR8-F1
#
_cell.length_a   1.000
_cell.length_b   1.000
_cell.length_c   1.000
_cell.angle_alpha   90.00
_cell.angle_beta   90.00
_cell.angle_gamma   90.00
#
_symmetry.space_group_name_H-M   'P 1'
#
loop_
_entity.id
_entity.type
_entity.pdbx_description
1 polymer ?
#
loop_
_entity_poly.entity_id
_entity_poly.type
_entity_poly.pdbx_seq_one_letter_code
_entity_poly.pdbx_strand_id
1 'polypeptide(L)'
;MLFIGYLGLYFHIVFSAGYVNNDNRLKYPFKSDKSREETDNRYKAAKEQLLREIEHVRNQYSCVLNQYEGKCDPLSKFHLFNKKNELKRKLDLLENKLYALINN
;
A
#
# COMPACT_ATOMS: atom_id res chain seq x y z
N MET A 1 33.75 -7.51 32.19
CA MET A 1 32.54 -6.67 32.12
C MET A 1 32.67 -5.76 30.90
N LEU A 2 31.64 -5.75 30.03
CA LEU A 2 31.12 -4.62 29.22
C LEU A 2 32.07 -3.91 28.23
N PHE A 3 31.85 -4.11 26.91
CA PHE A 3 31.09 -3.23 25.98
C PHE A 3 31.90 -2.02 25.51
N ILE A 4 32.44 -2.03 24.29
CA ILE A 4 31.85 -1.49 23.04
C ILE A 4 31.47 0.00 23.14
N GLY A 5 32.05 0.78 22.22
CA GLY A 5 31.65 2.15 21.88
C GLY A 5 32.89 3.03 21.73
N TYR A 6 33.18 3.70 20.62
CA TYR A 6 32.31 4.14 19.55
C TYR A 6 33.19 4.39 18.31
N LEU A 7 32.78 3.78 17.22
CA LEU A 7 33.10 4.21 15.87
C LEU A 7 32.55 5.64 15.71
N GLY A 8 33.40 6.64 15.49
CA GLY A 8 32.89 7.99 15.29
C GLY A 8 33.95 9.07 15.15
N LEU A 9 34.12 9.51 13.90
CA LEU A 9 34.64 10.82 13.50
C LEU A 9 36.15 11.02 13.72
N TYR A 10 36.89 11.14 12.63
CA TYR A 10 37.19 12.48 12.09
C TYR A 10 37.75 12.36 10.67
N PHE A 11 36.93 12.79 9.72
CA PHE A 11 37.34 13.24 8.39
C PHE A 11 38.34 14.41 8.50
N HIS A 12 39.02 14.70 7.38
CA HIS A 12 39.96 15.82 7.09
C HIS A 12 41.43 15.41 7.30
N ILE A 13 42.26 15.25 6.26
CA ILE A 13 42.70 16.22 5.24
C ILE A 13 43.28 15.37 4.07
N VAL A 14 42.71 15.36 2.86
CA VAL A 14 42.86 16.36 1.79
C VAL A 14 44.27 16.36 1.16
N PHE A 15 44.28 15.92 -0.10
CA PHE A 15 45.17 16.32 -1.20
C PHE A 15 46.64 15.88 -1.16
N SER A 16 46.99 14.98 -2.06
CA SER A 16 47.78 15.33 -3.28
C SER A 16 48.42 14.08 -3.88
N ALA A 17 47.73 13.43 -4.83
CA ALA A 17 48.32 12.61 -5.90
C ALA A 17 47.16 11.93 -6.63
N GLY A 18 46.94 12.08 -7.93
CA GLY A 18 47.66 12.81 -8.94
C GLY A 18 46.73 12.92 -10.15
N TYR A 19 46.89 13.98 -10.91
CA TYR A 19 46.33 14.11 -12.24
C TYR A 19 46.92 13.03 -13.15
N VAL A 20 46.09 12.12 -13.66
CA VAL A 20 46.25 11.53 -15.00
C VAL A 20 44.86 11.39 -15.61
N ASN A 21 44.59 12.26 -16.60
CA ASN A 21 43.51 12.06 -17.56
C ASN A 21 43.72 10.72 -18.28
N ASN A 22 42.72 9.85 -18.29
CA ASN A 22 42.19 9.35 -19.55
C ASN A 22 40.84 8.63 -19.36
N ASP A 23 39.90 8.98 -20.24
CA ASP A 23 38.62 8.35 -20.52
C ASP A 23 38.15 7.22 -19.59
N ASN A 24 37.26 7.56 -18.66
CA ASN A 24 36.12 6.69 -18.41
C ASN A 24 34.96 7.52 -17.88
N ARG A 25 33.93 7.66 -18.72
CA ARG A 25 32.58 8.01 -18.30
C ARG A 25 32.15 7.02 -17.21
N LEU A 26 32.48 7.29 -15.95
CA LEU A 26 31.66 6.85 -14.82
C LEU A 26 30.38 7.67 -14.83
N LYS A 27 29.55 7.43 -15.86
CA LYS A 27 28.12 7.63 -15.76
C LYS A 27 27.66 6.63 -14.71
N TYR A 28 27.53 7.09 -13.47
CA TYR A 28 26.71 6.39 -12.49
C TYR A 28 25.38 6.04 -13.19
N PRO A 29 24.94 4.77 -13.21
CA PRO A 29 23.61 4.47 -13.71
C PRO A 29 22.65 5.20 -12.79
N PHE A 30 22.01 6.23 -13.33
CA PHE A 30 20.93 6.96 -12.69
C PHE A 30 19.80 5.94 -12.48
N LYS A 31 19.82 5.23 -11.35
CA LYS A 31 18.78 4.27 -10.93
C LYS A 31 17.55 5.05 -10.44
N SER A 32 17.07 6.04 -11.20
CA SER A 32 15.85 6.77 -10.83
C SER A 32 14.62 6.21 -11.52
N ASP A 33 14.73 5.72 -12.75
CA ASP A 33 13.52 5.43 -13.55
C ASP A 33 12.94 4.05 -13.27
N LYS A 34 13.78 3.00 -13.20
CA LYS A 34 13.29 1.63 -12.93
C LYS A 34 12.68 1.45 -11.54
N SER A 35 13.25 2.10 -10.52
CA SER A 35 12.71 2.03 -9.15
C SER A 35 11.39 2.79 -9.03
N ARG A 36 11.22 3.86 -9.79
CA ARG A 36 9.99 4.66 -9.80
C ARG A 36 8.87 3.92 -10.53
N GLU A 37 9.16 3.32 -11.69
CA GLU A 37 8.21 2.44 -12.40
C GLU A 37 7.78 1.22 -11.58
N GLU A 38 8.70 0.56 -10.84
CA GLU A 38 8.33 -0.54 -9.95
C GLU A 38 7.43 -0.10 -8.80
N THR A 39 7.65 1.11 -8.27
CA THR A 39 6.83 1.67 -7.18
C THR A 39 5.44 2.03 -7.68
N ASP A 40 5.35 2.66 -8.85
CA ASP A 40 4.09 3.02 -9.51
C ASP A 40 3.27 1.77 -9.88
N ASN A 41 3.93 0.72 -10.37
CA ASN A 41 3.27 -0.55 -10.69
C ASN A 41 2.73 -1.27 -9.44
N ARG A 42 3.46 -1.25 -8.32
CA ARG A 42 2.98 -1.81 -7.04
C ARG A 42 1.77 -1.04 -6.52
N TYR A 43 1.81 0.28 -6.60
CA TYR A 43 0.70 1.12 -6.17
C TYR A 43 -0.55 0.93 -7.03
N LYS A 44 -0.38 0.82 -8.36
CA LYS A 44 -1.47 0.49 -9.29
C LYS A 44 -2.09 -0.87 -8.98
N ALA A 45 -1.27 -1.90 -8.74
CA ALA A 45 -1.75 -3.23 -8.38
C ALA A 45 -2.53 -3.23 -7.05
N ALA A 46 -2.03 -2.50 -6.03
CA ALA A 46 -2.71 -2.36 -4.75
C ALA A 46 -4.07 -1.66 -4.89
N LYS A 47 -4.15 -0.61 -5.72
CA LYS A 47 -5.40 0.09 -6.03
C LYS A 47 -6.41 -0.83 -6.73
N GLU A 48 -5.97 -1.57 -7.75
CA GLU A 48 -6.83 -2.52 -8.47
C GLU A 48 -7.33 -3.66 -7.58
N GLN A 49 -6.51 -4.12 -6.64
CA GLN A 49 -6.92 -5.12 -5.65
C GLN A 49 -7.99 -4.56 -4.72
N LEU A 50 -7.79 -3.35 -4.18
CA LEU A 50 -8.78 -2.67 -3.32
C LEU A 50 -10.12 -2.45 -4.04
N LEU A 51 -10.10 -2.05 -5.31
CA LEU A 51 -11.32 -1.90 -6.10
C LEU A 51 -12.08 -3.22 -6.27
N ARG A 52 -11.36 -4.32 -6.54
CA ARG A 52 -11.94 -5.66 -6.60
C ARG A 52 -12.55 -6.10 -5.26
N GLU A 53 -11.90 -5.79 -4.15
CA GLU A 53 -12.42 -6.08 -2.82
C GLU A 53 -13.71 -5.28 -2.52
N ILE A 54 -13.76 -3.99 -2.88
CA ILE A 54 -14.96 -3.15 -2.74
C ILE A 54 -16.12 -3.72 -3.57
N GLU A 55 -15.87 -4.08 -4.82
CA GLU A 55 -16.87 -4.68 -5.70
C GLU A 55 -17.38 -6.02 -5.14
N HIS A 56 -16.48 -6.85 -4.61
CA HIS A 56 -16.85 -8.10 -3.96
C HIS A 56 -17.78 -7.88 -2.75
N VAL A 57 -17.47 -6.90 -1.88
CA VAL A 57 -18.31 -6.55 -0.73
C VAL A 57 -19.69 -6.04 -1.18
N ARG A 58 -19.75 -5.25 -2.26
CA ARG A 58 -21.03 -4.80 -2.85
C ARG A 58 -21.86 -5.97 -3.38
N ASN A 59 -21.24 -6.92 -4.06
CA ASN A 59 -21.91 -8.13 -4.53
C ASN A 59 -22.44 -8.99 -3.37
N GLN A 60 -21.66 -9.14 -2.30
CA GLN A 60 -22.11 -9.80 -1.08
C GLN A 60 -23.34 -9.10 -0.47
N TYR A 61 -23.35 -7.77 -0.45
CA TYR A 61 -24.48 -7.00 0.04
C TYR A 61 -25.75 -7.22 -0.78
N SER A 62 -25.64 -7.21 -2.11
CA SER A 62 -26.77 -7.52 -3.00
C SER A 62 -27.27 -8.95 -2.82
N CYS A 63 -26.36 -9.92 -2.67
CA CYS A 63 -26.72 -11.31 -2.41
C CYS A 63 -27.49 -11.47 -1.09
N VAL A 64 -27.00 -10.83 -0.02
CA VAL A 64 -27.66 -10.81 1.29
C VAL A 64 -29.05 -10.18 1.18
N LEU A 65 -29.20 -9.05 0.48
CA LEU A 65 -30.52 -8.45 0.27
C LEU A 65 -31.48 -9.43 -0.42
N ASN A 66 -31.05 -10.08 -1.50
CA ASN A 66 -31.88 -11.05 -2.22
C ASN A 66 -32.23 -12.28 -1.36
N GLN A 67 -31.31 -12.74 -0.50
CA GLN A 67 -31.56 -13.89 0.40
C GLN A 67 -32.64 -13.65 1.45
N TYR A 68 -32.84 -12.38 1.82
CA TYR A 68 -33.83 -11.95 2.81
C TYR A 68 -35.02 -11.22 2.18
N GLU A 69 -35.04 -11.09 0.85
CA GLU A 69 -36.18 -10.56 0.11
C GLU A 69 -37.40 -11.46 0.33
N GLY A 70 -38.50 -10.89 0.81
CA GLY A 70 -39.73 -11.62 1.14
C GLY A 70 -39.73 -12.35 2.49
N LYS A 71 -38.61 -12.39 3.23
CA LYS A 71 -38.58 -12.96 4.59
C LYS A 71 -38.99 -11.90 5.62
N CYS A 72 -40.19 -12.07 6.18
CA CYS A 72 -40.74 -11.14 7.18
C CYS A 72 -40.51 -11.57 8.64
N ASP A 73 -39.85 -12.71 8.88
CA ASP A 73 -39.64 -13.22 10.23
C ASP A 73 -38.61 -12.38 11.02
N PRO A 74 -38.78 -12.22 12.35
CA PRO A 74 -37.92 -11.35 13.17
C PRO A 74 -36.44 -11.77 13.17
N LEU A 75 -36.17 -13.08 13.08
CA LEU A 75 -34.83 -13.63 13.10
C LEU A 75 -34.07 -13.29 11.80
N SER A 76 -34.74 -13.45 10.65
CA SER A 76 -34.24 -13.02 9.34
C SER A 76 -33.98 -11.52 9.29
N LYS A 77 -34.87 -10.69 9.84
CA LYS A 77 -34.66 -9.23 9.92
C LYS A 77 -33.44 -8.88 10.76
N PHE A 78 -33.26 -9.54 11.90
CA PHE A 78 -32.09 -9.35 12.76
C PHE A 78 -30.79 -9.78 12.07
N HIS A 79 -30.79 -10.93 11.39
CA HIS A 79 -29.64 -11.40 10.60
C HIS A 79 -29.30 -10.44 9.46
N LEU A 80 -30.30 -10.00 8.70
CA LEU A 80 -30.14 -9.02 7.65
C LEU A 80 -29.52 -7.73 8.19
N PHE A 81 -30.04 -7.20 9.30
CA PHE A 81 -29.52 -6.00 9.94
C PHE A 81 -28.05 -6.14 10.33
N ASN A 82 -27.68 -7.22 11.02
CA ASN A 82 -26.30 -7.47 11.44
C ASN A 82 -25.37 -7.61 10.23
N LYS A 83 -25.78 -8.36 9.21
CA LYS A 83 -24.96 -8.61 8.03
C LYS A 83 -24.78 -7.34 7.20
N LYS A 84 -25.83 -6.52 7.06
CA LYS A 84 -25.73 -5.19 6.42
C LYS A 84 -24.75 -4.28 7.15
N ASN A 85 -24.80 -4.25 8.49
CA ASN A 85 -23.87 -3.44 9.28
C ASN A 85 -22.42 -3.93 9.18
N GLU A 86 -22.19 -5.24 9.18
CA GLU A 86 -20.86 -5.83 8.98
C GLU A 86 -20.28 -5.44 7.61
N LEU A 87 -21.07 -5.62 6.54
CA LEU A 87 -20.65 -5.29 5.18
C LEU A 87 -20.43 -3.79 4.99
N LYS A 88 -21.27 -2.95 5.59
CA LYS A 88 -21.09 -1.49 5.57
C LYS A 88 -19.78 -1.08 6.21
N ARG A 89 -19.47 -1.59 7.41
CA ARG A 89 -18.18 -1.31 8.09
C ARG A 89 -16.97 -1.76 7.25
N LYS A 90 -17.07 -2.92 6.60
CA LYS A 90 -16.02 -3.41 5.69
C LYS A 90 -15.85 -2.49 4.49
N LEU A 91 -16.94 -2.03 3.89
CA LEU A 91 -16.92 -1.08 2.77
C LEU A 91 -16.27 0.24 3.19
N ASP A 92 -16.69 0.83 4.31
CA ASP A 92 -16.13 2.09 4.84
C ASP A 92 -14.62 1.96 5.08
N LEU A 93 -14.15 0.82 5.62
CA LEU A 93 -12.72 0.56 5.82
C LEU A 93 -11.95 0.50 4.49
N LEU A 94 -12.50 -0.19 3.49
CA LEU A 94 -11.87 -0.32 2.17
C LEU A 94 -11.85 1.01 1.43
N GLU A 95 -12.93 1.79 1.50
CA GLU A 95 -13.00 3.12 0.90
C GLU A 95 -12.00 4.09 1.57
N ASN A 96 -11.87 4.04 2.90
CA ASN A 96 -10.85 4.82 3.61
C ASN A 96 -9.42 4.41 3.22
N LYS A 97 -9.15 3.11 3.05
CA LYS A 97 -7.86 2.63 2.54
C LYS A 97 -7.58 3.10 1.12
N LEU A 98 -8.60 3.07 0.25
CA LEU A 98 -8.49 3.58 -1.12
C LEU A 98 -8.20 5.09 -1.13
N TYR A 99 -8.89 5.86 -0.29
CA TYR A 99 -8.67 7.30 -0.14
C TYR A 99 -7.27 7.61 0.40
N ALA A 100 -6.82 6.85 1.41
CA ALA A 100 -5.48 6.98 1.96
C ALA A 100 -4.39 6.58 0.96
N LEU A 101 -4.65 5.60 0.08
CA LEU A 101 -3.78 5.36 -1.06
C LEU A 101 -3.76 6.62 -1.92
N ILE A 102 -4.88 7.01 -2.54
CA ILE A 102 -4.95 8.09 -3.56
C ILE A 102 -4.27 9.41 -3.13
N ASN A 103 -4.32 9.75 -1.84
CA ASN A 103 -3.77 11.00 -1.31
C ASN A 103 -2.33 10.90 -0.75
N ASN A 104 -1.71 9.72 -0.77
CA ASN A 104 -0.27 9.52 -0.53
C ASN A 104 0.45 9.21 -1.84
#